data_AF-A0A633QWL9-F1
#
_entry.id   AF-A0A633QWL9-F1
#
_cell.length_a   1.000
_cell.length_b   1.000
_cell.length_c   1.000
_cell.angle_alpha   90.00
_cell.angle_beta   90.00
_cell.angle_gamma   90.00
#
_symmetry.space_group_name_H-M   'P 1'
#
loop_
_entity.id
_entity.type
_entity.pdbx_description
1 polymer ?
#
loop_
_entity_poly.entity_id
_entity_poly.type
_entity_poly.pdbx_seq_one_letter_code
_entity_poly.pdbx_strand_id
1 'polypeptide(L)'
;MFMNKTTIIMACDDNLVFAVANMIIGIKRYCYNDVLKIVIMYDNIQKEEIDKVRSIWLEKIEFKLYSKNDFLKDVGCIGKIKLSDRFGFHLVYAKFYIFNFLKDYESVLWLDIDMLLLDNIISLLSFDTEGTITKGSPKILNKYLQHINKLENINATKPNGGFIHFNKSVLQCSTSDLTQECFSVLKDLYDKEFLEGIAWGDEIPFGVLIYKYKLKINTINKVNTLPNNSKDSILIHAGTDMKFWSSFISYISFQEWHVNNKVWSNNYDKMININFRQHNLPIKDQSDLYQFLFSYNLFYSIYPMLNVLINYKLKEYKLYIDFLISNSRRSFNIFSSFLGSKNFYYQIEFEYGYGEWGTKIYFNLVLKDFYKEKLKFILLEMVDFKPSTIKKLEEVIIRIQVDINQSFLYILEKIIITTFKYSSFKMEYNQLDI
;
A
#
# COMPACT_ATOMS: atom_id res chain seq x y z
N MET A 1 -22.75 -26.52 23.12
CA MET A 1 -22.43 -26.05 21.75
C MET A 1 -20.91 -26.02 21.65
N PHE A 2 -20.30 -26.98 20.95
CA PHE A 2 -18.84 -26.92 20.75
C PHE A 2 -18.55 -25.68 19.90
N MET A 3 -17.80 -24.71 20.42
CA MET A 3 -17.28 -23.62 19.59
C MET A 3 -16.36 -24.27 18.55
N ASN A 4 -16.70 -24.16 17.27
CA ASN A 4 -15.85 -24.61 16.17
C ASN A 4 -14.61 -23.73 16.15
N LYS A 5 -13.55 -24.15 16.84
CA LYS A 5 -12.26 -23.48 16.81
C LYS A 5 -11.55 -23.79 15.50
N THR A 6 -10.90 -22.78 14.92
CA THR A 6 -10.24 -22.90 13.63
C THR A 6 -8.74 -23.06 13.81
N THR A 7 -8.14 -23.98 13.05
CA THR A 7 -6.69 -24.06 12.88
C THR A 7 -6.26 -23.12 11.76
N ILE A 8 -5.30 -22.24 12.02
CA ILE A 8 -4.74 -21.34 11.01
C ILE A 8 -3.45 -21.93 10.46
N ILE A 9 -3.26 -21.88 9.15
CA ILE A 9 -2.03 -22.28 8.46
C ILE A 9 -1.44 -21.05 7.76
N MET A 10 -0.14 -20.87 7.91
CA MET A 10 0.67 -19.89 7.19
C MET A 10 1.94 -20.56 6.69
N ALA A 11 2.65 -19.94 5.75
CA ALA A 11 3.99 -20.37 5.40
C ALA A 11 4.97 -19.21 5.23
N CYS A 12 6.23 -19.43 5.62
CA CYS A 12 7.28 -18.41 5.54
C CYS A 12 8.69 -19.02 5.46
N ASP A 13 9.62 -18.26 4.90
CA ASP A 13 11.05 -18.48 5.04
C ASP A 13 11.66 -17.53 6.08
N ASP A 14 12.98 -17.58 6.25
CA ASP A 14 13.73 -16.75 7.19
C ASP A 14 13.58 -15.24 6.91
N ASN A 15 13.41 -14.85 5.64
CA ASN A 15 13.27 -13.46 5.23
C ASN A 15 11.95 -12.82 5.68
N LEU A 16 10.93 -13.62 6.00
CA LEU A 16 9.58 -13.14 6.31
C LEU A 16 9.08 -13.53 7.70
N VAL A 17 9.99 -13.97 8.59
CA VAL A 17 9.70 -14.28 10.01
C VAL A 17 8.97 -13.12 10.70
N PHE A 18 9.40 -11.88 10.46
CA PHE A 18 8.79 -10.71 11.06
C PHE A 18 7.34 -10.48 10.59
N ALA A 19 7.02 -10.84 9.34
CA ALA A 19 5.68 -10.69 8.80
C ALA A 19 4.72 -11.70 9.44
N VAL A 20 5.19 -12.95 9.62
CA VAL A 20 4.48 -13.97 10.40
C VAL A 20 4.26 -13.52 11.84
N ALA A 21 5.31 -12.99 12.50
CA ALA A 21 5.17 -12.46 13.86
C ALA A 21 4.10 -11.37 13.93
N ASN A 22 4.06 -10.45 12.96
CA ASN A 22 3.06 -9.39 12.89
C ASN A 22 1.63 -9.96 12.81
N MET A 23 1.41 -10.92 11.92
CA MET A 23 0.14 -11.62 11.78
C MET A 23 -0.27 -12.34 13.06
N ILE A 24 0.64 -13.08 13.71
CA ILE A 24 0.35 -13.79 14.96
C ILE A 24 -0.03 -12.82 16.08
N ILE A 25 0.65 -11.68 16.21
CA ILE A 25 0.33 -10.66 17.21
C ILE A 25 -1.10 -10.14 16.99
N GLY A 26 -1.47 -9.85 15.73
CA GLY A 26 -2.85 -9.47 15.38
C GLY A 26 -3.85 -10.58 15.70
N ILE A 27 -3.58 -11.82 15.27
CA ILE A 27 -4.45 -12.98 15.50
C ILE A 27 -4.65 -13.21 17.00
N LYS A 28 -3.59 -13.15 17.80
CA LYS A 28 -3.66 -13.30 19.26
C LYS A 28 -4.54 -12.22 19.89
N ARG A 29 -4.46 -10.98 19.39
CA ARG A 29 -5.25 -9.84 19.88
C ARG A 29 -6.75 -10.01 19.57
N TYR A 30 -7.08 -10.37 18.34
CA TYR A 30 -8.48 -10.32 17.86
C TYR A 30 -9.20 -11.67 17.88
N CYS A 31 -8.48 -12.80 17.86
CA CYS A 31 -9.04 -14.14 17.68
C CYS A 31 -8.66 -15.11 18.81
N TYR A 32 -8.33 -14.59 20.01
CA TYR A 32 -7.75 -15.38 21.11
C TYR A 32 -8.52 -16.67 21.44
N ASN A 33 -9.85 -16.57 21.54
CA ASN A 33 -10.72 -17.68 21.96
C ASN A 33 -11.09 -18.63 20.81
N ASP A 34 -11.02 -18.15 19.57
CA ASP A 34 -11.57 -18.83 18.39
C ASP A 34 -10.50 -19.64 17.65
N VAL A 35 -9.21 -19.35 17.89
CA VAL A 35 -8.10 -20.09 17.28
C VAL A 35 -7.76 -21.33 18.10
N LEU A 36 -7.80 -22.49 17.45
CA LEU A 36 -7.35 -23.74 18.05
C LEU A 36 -5.83 -23.79 18.11
N LYS A 37 -5.19 -23.58 16.95
CA LYS A 37 -3.75 -23.71 16.71
C LYS A 37 -3.34 -22.87 15.49
N ILE A 38 -2.08 -22.47 15.44
CA ILE A 38 -1.43 -21.83 14.30
C ILE A 38 -0.28 -22.73 13.85
N VAL A 39 -0.36 -23.26 12.64
CA VAL A 39 0.69 -24.07 12.03
C VAL A 39 1.45 -23.23 10.99
N ILE A 40 2.75 -23.13 11.18
CA ILE A 40 3.64 -22.39 10.29
C ILE A 40 4.46 -23.41 9.51
N MET A 41 4.16 -23.55 8.22
CA MET A 41 4.95 -24.35 7.30
C MET A 41 6.17 -23.55 6.87
N TYR A 42 7.38 -24.08 7.09
CA TYR A 42 8.58 -23.27 6.92
C TYR A 42 9.69 -23.98 6.17
N ASP A 43 10.60 -23.19 5.61
CA ASP A 43 11.87 -23.65 5.07
C ASP A 43 13.01 -22.71 5.50
N ASN A 44 14.19 -23.27 5.76
CA ASN A 44 15.43 -22.55 6.11
C ASN A 44 15.36 -21.56 7.29
N ILE A 45 14.41 -21.70 8.22
CA ILE A 45 14.36 -20.88 9.44
C ILE A 45 15.21 -21.51 10.55
N GLN A 46 16.12 -20.72 11.12
CA GLN A 46 16.94 -21.14 12.25
C GLN A 46 16.09 -21.38 13.51
N LYS A 47 16.49 -22.37 14.33
CA LYS A 47 15.77 -22.74 15.55
C LYS A 47 15.55 -21.55 16.50
N GLU A 48 16.55 -20.67 16.63
CA GLU A 48 16.44 -19.48 17.46
C GLU A 48 15.28 -18.57 17.02
N GLU A 49 15.09 -18.35 15.72
CA GLU A 49 13.98 -17.54 15.20
C GLU A 49 12.64 -18.24 15.36
N ILE A 50 12.60 -19.56 15.20
CA ILE A 50 11.41 -20.38 15.49
C ILE A 50 11.00 -20.19 16.96
N ASP A 51 11.94 -20.32 17.89
CA ASP A 51 11.67 -20.22 19.33
C ASP A 51 11.17 -18.80 19.70
N LYS A 52 11.72 -17.75 19.08
CA LYS A 52 11.22 -16.37 19.22
C LYS A 52 9.76 -16.25 18.78
N VAL A 53 9.42 -16.68 17.56
CA VAL A 53 8.04 -16.62 17.07
C VAL A 53 7.09 -17.44 17.94
N ARG A 54 7.49 -18.66 18.35
CA ARG A 54 6.67 -19.51 19.23
C ARG A 54 6.35 -18.82 20.54
N SER A 55 7.29 -18.06 21.11
CA SER A 55 7.08 -17.39 22.39
C SER A 55 6.00 -16.29 22.37
N ILE A 56 5.60 -15.80 21.18
CA ILE A 56 4.45 -14.90 21.03
C ILE A 56 3.16 -15.56 21.55
N TRP A 57 2.98 -16.86 21.29
CA TRP A 57 1.81 -17.62 21.72
C TRP A 57 2.12 -19.12 21.86
N LEU A 58 2.88 -19.46 22.91
CA LEU A 58 3.57 -20.75 23.07
C LEU A 58 2.67 -21.98 22.93
N GLU A 59 1.45 -21.92 23.48
CA GLU A 59 0.49 -23.01 23.50
C GLU A 59 -0.28 -23.18 22.18
N LYS A 60 -0.18 -22.22 21.25
CA LYS A 60 -0.91 -22.23 19.98
C LYS A 60 -0.04 -22.45 18.76
N ILE A 61 1.27 -22.18 18.82
CA ILE A 61 2.12 -22.15 17.64
C ILE A 61 2.88 -23.46 17.46
N GLU A 62 2.76 -24.05 16.27
CA GLU A 62 3.55 -25.19 15.80
C GLU A 62 4.26 -24.84 14.50
N PHE A 63 5.51 -25.25 14.38
CA PHE A 63 6.28 -25.17 13.14
C PHE A 63 6.37 -26.56 12.52
N LYS A 64 6.09 -26.65 11.21
CA LYS A 64 6.27 -27.87 10.42
C LYS A 64 7.21 -27.59 9.24
N LEU A 65 8.31 -28.33 9.16
CA LEU A 65 9.22 -28.21 8.03
C LEU A 65 8.51 -28.61 6.74
N TYR A 66 8.63 -27.78 5.72
CA TYR A 66 8.20 -28.06 4.36
C TYR A 66 9.28 -27.55 3.41
N SER A 67 10.20 -28.44 3.09
CA SER A 67 11.36 -28.13 2.27
C SER A 67 11.02 -28.16 0.79
N LYS A 68 11.90 -27.60 -0.05
CA LYS A 68 11.84 -27.79 -1.49
C LYS A 68 11.72 -29.27 -1.89
N ASN A 69 12.41 -30.17 -1.18
CA ASN A 69 12.36 -31.61 -1.47
C ASN A 69 10.97 -32.22 -1.20
N ASP A 70 10.23 -31.70 -0.24
CA ASP A 70 8.88 -32.18 0.06
C ASP A 70 7.91 -31.76 -1.04
N PHE A 71 8.01 -30.51 -1.49
CA PHE A 71 7.29 -30.04 -2.68
C PHE A 71 7.59 -30.88 -3.93
N LEU A 72 8.87 -31.23 -4.14
CA LEU A 72 9.26 -32.08 -5.27
C LEU A 72 8.63 -33.48 -5.20
N LYS A 73 8.47 -34.04 -3.99
CA LYS A 73 7.76 -35.31 -3.83
C LYS A 73 6.27 -35.16 -4.13
N ASP A 74 5.66 -34.08 -3.67
CA ASP A 74 4.23 -33.82 -3.85
C ASP A 74 3.84 -33.61 -5.31
N VAL A 75 4.66 -32.88 -6.06
CA VAL A 75 4.39 -32.63 -7.49
C VAL A 75 4.90 -33.76 -8.39
N GLY A 76 5.84 -34.57 -7.90
CA GLY A 76 6.54 -35.59 -8.67
C GLY A 76 7.46 -34.96 -9.72
N CYS A 77 7.31 -35.36 -10.99
CA CYS A 77 8.10 -34.76 -12.08
C CYS A 77 7.75 -33.27 -12.25
N ILE A 78 8.78 -32.41 -12.09
CA ILE A 78 8.68 -30.94 -12.16
C ILE A 78 8.12 -30.43 -13.50
N GLY A 79 8.14 -31.24 -14.57
CA GLY A 79 7.53 -30.89 -15.85
C GLY A 79 7.95 -29.50 -16.34
N LYS A 80 6.99 -28.72 -16.85
CA LYS A 80 7.17 -27.30 -17.23
C LYS A 80 6.97 -26.31 -16.08
N ILE A 81 6.89 -26.77 -14.83
CA ILE A 81 6.66 -25.90 -13.67
C ILE A 81 7.84 -24.95 -13.54
N LYS A 82 7.58 -23.66 -13.73
CA LYS A 82 8.61 -22.63 -13.59
C LYS A 82 8.97 -22.47 -12.11
N LEU A 83 10.05 -23.12 -11.70
CA LEU A 83 10.69 -22.85 -10.43
C LEU A 83 11.37 -21.47 -10.50
N SER A 84 11.19 -20.65 -9.48
CA SER A 84 11.97 -19.42 -9.33
C SER A 84 12.75 -19.45 -8.03
N ASP A 85 13.92 -18.83 -8.01
CA ASP A 85 14.72 -18.63 -6.79
C ASP A 85 14.16 -17.52 -5.88
N ARG A 86 13.00 -16.92 -6.24
CA ARG A 86 12.34 -15.94 -5.39
C ARG A 86 11.75 -16.64 -4.15
N PHE A 87 12.24 -16.23 -2.98
CA PHE A 87 11.69 -16.40 -1.62
C PHE A 87 10.69 -17.54 -1.47
N GLY A 88 11.19 -18.76 -1.23
CA GLY A 88 10.34 -19.87 -0.83
C GLY A 88 9.23 -20.20 -1.84
N PHE A 89 9.53 -20.19 -3.14
CA PHE A 89 8.57 -20.53 -4.21
C PHE A 89 7.69 -21.74 -3.88
N HIS A 90 8.24 -22.79 -3.28
CA HIS A 90 7.47 -23.98 -2.93
C HIS A 90 6.48 -23.74 -1.78
N LEU A 91 6.78 -22.84 -0.85
CA LEU A 91 5.95 -22.51 0.31
C LEU A 91 4.58 -21.95 -0.10
N VAL A 92 4.46 -21.30 -1.27
CA VAL A 92 3.15 -20.84 -1.76
C VAL A 92 2.19 -22.01 -2.00
N TYR A 93 2.69 -23.22 -2.28
CA TYR A 93 1.86 -24.41 -2.47
C TYR A 93 1.58 -25.18 -1.18
N ALA A 94 2.19 -24.78 -0.06
CA ALA A 94 1.91 -25.35 1.26
C ALA A 94 0.41 -25.21 1.61
N LYS A 95 -0.30 -24.24 1.02
CA LYS A 95 -1.75 -24.09 1.19
C LYS A 95 -2.58 -25.29 0.76
N PHE A 96 -2.11 -26.13 -0.17
CA PHE A 96 -2.82 -27.37 -0.52
C PHE A 96 -2.90 -28.37 0.63
N TYR A 97 -2.01 -28.26 1.62
CA TYR A 97 -2.06 -29.10 2.81
C TYR A 97 -3.26 -28.82 3.72
N ILE A 98 -4.08 -27.76 3.47
CA ILE A 98 -5.35 -27.55 4.18
C ILE A 98 -6.13 -28.87 4.31
N PHE A 99 -6.25 -29.65 3.24
CA PHE A 99 -7.02 -30.90 3.26
C PHE A 99 -6.38 -31.98 4.14
N ASN A 100 -5.05 -32.05 4.18
CA ASN A 100 -4.34 -32.94 5.11
C ASN A 100 -4.59 -32.55 6.56
N PHE A 101 -4.58 -31.25 6.89
CA PHE A 101 -4.89 -30.77 8.23
C PHE A 101 -6.36 -30.99 8.62
N LEU A 102 -7.29 -30.95 7.66
CA LEU A 102 -8.70 -31.24 7.92
C LEU A 102 -8.97 -32.70 8.33
N LYS A 103 -8.03 -33.62 8.11
CA LYS A 103 -8.12 -34.99 8.64
C LYS A 103 -8.14 -34.96 10.17
N ASP A 104 -7.39 -34.03 10.77
CA ASP A 104 -7.21 -33.89 12.22
C ASP A 104 -8.04 -32.76 12.85
N TYR A 105 -8.49 -31.78 12.05
CA TYR A 105 -9.16 -30.57 12.52
C TYR A 105 -10.50 -30.32 11.82
N GLU A 106 -11.47 -29.75 12.54
CA GLU A 106 -12.81 -29.49 11.99
C GLU A 106 -12.87 -28.30 11.02
N SER A 107 -12.00 -27.31 11.21
CA SER A 107 -11.95 -26.08 10.41
C SER A 107 -10.50 -25.62 10.25
N VAL A 108 -10.12 -25.30 9.02
CA VAL A 108 -8.76 -24.90 8.66
C VAL A 108 -8.80 -23.67 7.75
N LEU A 109 -8.07 -22.63 8.15
CA LEU A 109 -7.94 -21.36 7.42
C LEU A 109 -6.49 -21.12 7.01
N TRP A 110 -6.25 -20.92 5.72
CA TRP A 110 -4.98 -20.38 5.21
C TRP A 110 -5.00 -18.86 5.16
N LEU A 111 -3.87 -18.26 5.59
CA LEU A 111 -3.58 -16.84 5.44
C LEU A 111 -2.20 -16.63 4.81
N ASP A 112 -2.08 -15.70 3.86
CA ASP A 112 -0.75 -15.19 3.51
C ASP A 112 -0.20 -14.30 4.64
N ILE A 113 1.12 -14.18 4.69
CA ILE A 113 1.82 -13.54 5.81
C ILE A 113 2.05 -12.04 5.61
N ASP A 114 1.91 -11.55 4.38
CA ASP A 114 2.03 -10.13 4.02
C ASP A 114 0.70 -9.38 4.16
N MET A 115 -0.05 -9.75 5.21
CA MET A 115 -1.35 -9.22 5.54
C MET A 115 -1.36 -8.47 6.86
N LEU A 116 -2.45 -7.73 7.12
CA LEU A 116 -2.72 -7.04 8.37
C LEU A 116 -4.14 -7.33 8.83
N LEU A 117 -4.24 -7.89 10.04
CA LEU A 117 -5.50 -8.19 10.69
C LEU A 117 -5.96 -6.99 11.55
N LEU A 118 -7.23 -6.58 11.37
CA LEU A 118 -7.82 -5.43 12.06
C LEU A 118 -9.00 -5.81 12.99
N ASP A 119 -9.53 -7.04 12.89
CA ASP A 119 -10.63 -7.52 13.74
C ASP A 119 -10.68 -9.07 13.75
N ASN A 120 -11.66 -9.67 14.44
CA ASN A 120 -11.85 -11.11 14.52
C ASN A 120 -12.26 -11.72 13.17
N ILE A 121 -11.29 -12.31 12.47
CA ILE A 121 -11.53 -12.94 11.17
C ILE A 121 -12.31 -14.25 11.22
N ILE A 122 -12.26 -14.96 12.35
CA ILE A 122 -12.96 -16.24 12.51
C ILE A 122 -14.48 -16.03 12.50
N SER A 123 -14.94 -14.85 12.96
CA SER A 123 -16.36 -14.47 12.92
C SER A 123 -16.97 -14.42 11.51
N LEU A 124 -16.14 -14.36 10.46
CA LEU A 124 -16.58 -14.32 9.06
C LEU A 124 -16.69 -15.71 8.42
N LEU A 125 -16.20 -16.75 9.09
CA LEU A 125 -16.20 -18.11 8.56
C LEU A 125 -17.62 -18.70 8.63
N SER A 126 -18.02 -19.36 7.55
CA SER A 126 -19.24 -20.16 7.54
C SER A 126 -18.90 -21.61 7.88
N PHE A 127 -19.58 -22.15 8.89
CA PHE A 127 -19.48 -23.56 9.30
C PHE A 127 -20.61 -24.44 8.71
N ASP A 128 -21.60 -23.83 8.04
CA ASP A 128 -22.73 -24.52 7.41
C ASP A 128 -22.45 -24.89 5.93
N THR A 129 -21.32 -24.44 5.39
CA THR A 129 -20.87 -24.70 4.01
C THR A 129 -19.55 -25.47 4.03
N GLU A 130 -19.10 -26.01 2.90
CA GLU A 130 -17.79 -26.68 2.84
C GLU A 130 -16.62 -25.69 3.03
N GLY A 131 -16.78 -24.39 2.76
CA GLY A 131 -15.71 -23.42 2.98
C GLY A 131 -16.10 -21.96 2.85
N THR A 132 -15.16 -21.08 3.18
CA THR A 132 -15.31 -19.62 3.03
C THR A 132 -14.09 -19.05 2.32
N ILE A 133 -14.31 -18.22 1.29
CA ILE A 133 -13.22 -17.68 0.47
C ILE A 133 -13.44 -16.21 0.14
N THR A 134 -12.38 -15.55 -0.31
CA THR A 134 -12.49 -14.32 -1.11
C THR A 134 -12.45 -14.67 -2.58
N LYS A 135 -13.31 -14.06 -3.42
CA LYS A 135 -13.31 -14.33 -4.86
C LYS A 135 -12.10 -13.69 -5.55
N GLY A 136 -11.38 -14.49 -6.33
CA GLY A 136 -10.38 -14.03 -7.30
C GLY A 136 -10.94 -14.03 -8.72
N SER A 137 -10.14 -13.54 -9.68
CA SER A 137 -10.51 -13.53 -11.11
C SER A 137 -10.61 -14.95 -11.69
N PRO A 138 -11.77 -15.41 -12.18
CA PRO A 138 -11.93 -16.78 -12.68
C PRO A 138 -11.46 -16.98 -14.13
N LYS A 139 -10.86 -15.97 -14.78
CA LYS A 139 -10.57 -15.99 -16.23
C LYS A 139 -9.78 -17.22 -16.68
N ILE A 140 -8.66 -17.51 -16.02
CA ILE A 140 -7.78 -18.64 -16.38
C ILE A 140 -8.42 -19.97 -15.96
N LEU A 141 -9.07 -20.00 -14.78
CA LEU A 141 -9.82 -21.16 -14.32
C LEU A 141 -10.90 -21.57 -15.34
N ASN A 142 -11.71 -20.63 -15.82
CA ASN A 142 -12.76 -20.91 -16.80
C ASN A 142 -12.14 -21.43 -18.11
N LYS A 143 -11.08 -20.81 -18.63
CA LYS A 143 -10.39 -21.31 -19.83
C LYS A 143 -9.88 -22.74 -19.67
N TYR A 144 -9.26 -23.03 -18.52
CA TYR A 144 -8.77 -24.37 -18.21
C TYR A 144 -9.93 -25.38 -18.12
N LEU A 145 -10.99 -25.03 -17.39
CA LEU A 145 -12.17 -25.89 -17.25
C LEU A 145 -12.89 -26.11 -18.59
N GLN A 146 -12.97 -25.09 -19.46
CA GLN A 146 -13.57 -25.20 -20.79
C GLN A 146 -12.79 -26.21 -21.64
N HIS A 147 -11.45 -26.14 -21.57
CA HIS A 147 -10.57 -27.06 -22.28
C HIS A 147 -10.75 -28.51 -21.80
N ILE A 148 -10.70 -28.76 -20.48
CA ILE A 148 -10.78 -30.15 -19.97
C ILE A 148 -12.19 -30.75 -20.07
N ASN A 149 -13.26 -29.93 -19.99
CA ASN A 149 -14.64 -30.41 -20.07
C ASN A 149 -15.24 -30.34 -21.48
N LYS A 150 -14.56 -29.70 -22.43
CA LYS A 150 -15.07 -29.41 -23.80
C LYS A 150 -16.42 -28.70 -23.78
N LEU A 151 -16.54 -27.68 -22.92
CA LEU A 151 -17.74 -26.84 -22.76
C LEU A 151 -17.39 -25.38 -23.02
N GLU A 152 -18.28 -24.63 -23.67
CA GLU A 152 -18.03 -23.21 -24.00
C GLU A 152 -18.40 -22.26 -22.84
N ASN A 153 -19.42 -22.59 -22.05
CA ASN A 153 -19.98 -21.71 -21.02
C ASN A 153 -19.74 -22.26 -19.62
N ILE A 154 -18.58 -21.93 -19.04
CA ILE A 154 -18.25 -22.25 -17.65
C ILE A 154 -18.19 -20.98 -16.82
N ASN A 155 -18.91 -20.99 -15.70
CA ASN A 155 -18.87 -19.95 -14.69
C ASN A 155 -18.42 -20.54 -13.35
N ALA A 156 -17.11 -20.73 -13.20
CA ALA A 156 -16.53 -21.29 -11.99
C ALA A 156 -16.17 -20.20 -10.97
N THR A 157 -16.14 -20.60 -9.70
CA THR A 157 -15.67 -19.74 -8.61
C THR A 157 -14.20 -20.05 -8.32
N LYS A 158 -13.33 -19.04 -8.44
CA LYS A 158 -11.91 -19.14 -8.07
C LYS A 158 -11.68 -18.40 -6.74
N PRO A 159 -11.06 -19.02 -5.73
CA PRO A 159 -10.61 -18.29 -4.54
C PRO A 159 -9.42 -17.38 -4.88
N ASN A 160 -9.22 -16.34 -4.08
CA ASN A 160 -7.93 -15.65 -3.98
C ASN A 160 -7.05 -16.41 -2.97
N GLY A 161 -5.77 -16.55 -3.29
CA GLY A 161 -4.78 -17.34 -2.56
C GLY A 161 -4.51 -16.87 -1.15
N GLY A 162 -4.78 -15.60 -0.86
CA GLY A 162 -4.46 -15.01 0.44
C GLY A 162 -5.40 -15.37 1.58
N PHE A 163 -6.62 -15.84 1.27
CA PHE A 163 -7.60 -16.22 2.28
C PHE A 163 -8.44 -17.39 1.77
N ILE A 164 -8.21 -18.58 2.32
CA ILE A 164 -8.92 -19.81 1.94
C ILE A 164 -9.25 -20.60 3.20
N HIS A 165 -10.54 -20.77 3.47
CA HIS A 165 -11.03 -21.59 4.57
C HIS A 165 -11.86 -22.76 4.05
N PHE A 166 -11.67 -23.92 4.65
CA PHE A 166 -12.51 -25.09 4.46
C PHE A 166 -12.86 -25.73 5.80
N ASN A 167 -14.04 -26.32 5.87
CA ASN A 167 -14.48 -27.20 6.95
C ASN A 167 -14.22 -28.65 6.57
N LYS A 168 -14.12 -29.53 7.57
CA LYS A 168 -13.83 -30.95 7.39
C LYS A 168 -14.85 -31.69 6.54
N SER A 169 -16.09 -31.20 6.48
CA SER A 169 -17.14 -31.71 5.60
C SER A 169 -16.71 -31.77 4.13
N VAL A 170 -15.78 -30.91 3.68
CA VAL A 170 -15.24 -30.97 2.32
C VAL A 170 -14.60 -32.32 2.00
N LEU A 171 -14.03 -33.02 2.99
CA LEU A 171 -13.40 -34.32 2.76
C LEU A 171 -14.39 -35.41 2.35
N GLN A 172 -15.70 -35.20 2.54
CA GLN A 172 -16.75 -36.15 2.14
C GLN A 172 -17.06 -36.09 0.64
N CYS A 173 -16.58 -35.05 -0.08
CA CYS A 173 -16.87 -34.89 -1.50
C CYS A 173 -16.09 -35.85 -2.41
N SER A 174 -15.03 -36.48 -1.89
CA SER A 174 -14.19 -37.41 -2.63
C SER A 174 -13.58 -38.46 -1.72
N THR A 175 -13.33 -39.65 -2.25
CA THR A 175 -12.47 -40.67 -1.60
C THR A 175 -10.98 -40.49 -1.95
N SER A 176 -10.65 -39.59 -2.89
CA SER A 176 -9.27 -39.23 -3.26
C SER A 176 -8.61 -38.30 -2.24
N ASP A 177 -7.27 -38.29 -2.24
CA ASP A 177 -6.52 -37.28 -1.49
C ASP A 177 -6.59 -35.93 -2.22
N LEU A 178 -7.38 -35.00 -1.67
CA LEU A 178 -7.59 -33.67 -2.26
C LEU A 178 -6.32 -32.82 -2.31
N THR A 179 -5.36 -33.03 -1.39
CA THR A 179 -4.06 -32.34 -1.44
C THR A 179 -3.28 -32.78 -2.68
N GLN A 180 -3.18 -34.09 -2.92
CA GLN A 180 -2.51 -34.62 -4.12
C GLN A 180 -3.25 -34.27 -5.42
N GLU A 181 -4.58 -34.16 -5.36
CA GLU A 181 -5.35 -33.66 -6.49
C GLU A 181 -5.01 -32.21 -6.83
N CYS A 182 -4.82 -31.33 -5.84
CA CYS A 182 -4.35 -29.97 -6.10
C CYS A 182 -2.98 -29.93 -6.80
N PHE A 183 -2.02 -30.74 -6.35
CA PHE A 183 -0.71 -30.84 -7.01
C PHE A 183 -0.80 -31.41 -8.43
N SER A 184 -1.70 -32.36 -8.67
CA SER A 184 -1.95 -32.91 -10.01
C SER A 184 -2.54 -31.86 -10.96
N VAL A 185 -3.49 -31.05 -10.48
CA VAL A 185 -4.06 -29.93 -11.24
C VAL A 185 -3.00 -28.87 -11.51
N LEU A 186 -2.18 -28.51 -10.51
CA LEU A 186 -1.06 -27.57 -10.67
C LEU A 186 -0.15 -28.00 -11.82
N LYS A 187 0.25 -29.28 -11.82
CA LYS A 187 1.11 -29.84 -12.86
C LYS A 187 0.46 -29.77 -14.24
N ASP A 188 -0.80 -30.18 -14.36
CA ASP A 188 -1.53 -30.17 -15.63
C ASP A 188 -1.70 -28.75 -16.20
N LEU A 189 -1.88 -27.74 -15.34
CA LEU A 189 -1.93 -26.33 -15.75
C LEU A 189 -0.63 -25.85 -16.40
N TYR A 190 0.54 -26.25 -15.86
CA TYR A 190 1.83 -25.92 -16.45
C TYR A 190 2.12 -26.73 -17.72
N ASP A 191 1.84 -28.03 -17.71
CA ASP A 191 2.09 -28.91 -18.86
C ASP A 191 1.29 -28.47 -20.09
N LYS A 192 0.08 -27.96 -19.88
CA LYS A 192 -0.81 -27.39 -20.92
C LYS A 192 -0.65 -25.87 -21.13
N GLU A 193 0.35 -25.25 -20.50
CA GLU A 193 0.71 -23.85 -20.71
C GLU A 193 -0.41 -22.83 -20.38
N PHE A 194 -1.30 -23.17 -19.43
CA PHE A 194 -2.27 -22.20 -18.87
C PHE A 194 -1.62 -21.20 -17.90
N LEU A 195 -0.41 -21.53 -17.41
CA LEU A 195 0.37 -20.72 -16.48
C LEU A 195 1.72 -20.36 -17.08
N GLU A 196 1.99 -19.06 -17.19
CA GLU A 196 3.29 -18.54 -17.65
C GLU A 196 4.27 -18.27 -16.50
N GLY A 197 3.80 -18.33 -15.25
CA GLY A 197 4.58 -18.03 -14.05
C GLY A 197 3.89 -18.59 -12.81
N ILE A 198 4.33 -18.14 -11.64
CA ILE A 198 3.86 -18.65 -10.33
C ILE A 198 2.43 -18.22 -10.05
N ALA A 199 2.08 -16.99 -10.48
CA ALA A 199 0.80 -16.38 -10.20
C ALA A 199 -0.36 -17.31 -10.58
N TRP A 200 -1.35 -17.37 -9.70
CA TRP A 200 -2.58 -18.17 -9.84
C TRP A 200 -2.41 -19.69 -9.69
N GLY A 201 -1.19 -20.23 -9.80
CA GLY A 201 -0.95 -21.68 -9.66
C GLY A 201 -1.32 -22.21 -8.27
N ASP A 202 -1.18 -21.38 -7.25
CA ASP A 202 -1.54 -21.69 -5.87
C ASP A 202 -3.06 -21.51 -5.57
N GLU A 203 -3.83 -20.94 -6.51
CA GLU A 203 -5.25 -20.59 -6.31
C GLU A 203 -6.21 -21.40 -7.20
N ILE A 204 -5.82 -21.63 -8.47
CA ILE A 204 -6.67 -22.30 -9.47
C ILE A 204 -7.02 -23.74 -9.06
N PRO A 205 -6.10 -24.55 -8.49
CA PRO A 205 -6.44 -25.91 -8.08
C PRO A 205 -7.63 -25.99 -7.14
N PHE A 206 -7.76 -25.07 -6.18
CA PHE A 206 -8.95 -25.01 -5.33
C PHE A 206 -10.22 -24.68 -6.12
N GLY A 207 -10.15 -23.75 -7.08
CA GLY A 207 -11.27 -23.44 -7.97
C GLY A 207 -11.72 -24.63 -8.82
N VAL A 208 -10.77 -25.47 -9.25
CA VAL A 208 -11.07 -26.73 -9.95
C VAL A 208 -11.81 -27.70 -9.04
N LEU A 209 -11.36 -27.89 -7.80
CA LEU A 209 -12.05 -28.75 -6.83
C LEU A 209 -13.46 -28.23 -6.51
N ILE A 210 -13.61 -26.92 -6.27
CA ILE A 210 -14.91 -26.26 -6.03
C ILE A 210 -15.88 -26.55 -7.17
N TYR A 211 -15.42 -26.42 -8.42
CA TYR A 211 -16.23 -26.70 -9.60
C TYR A 211 -16.55 -28.20 -9.75
N LYS A 212 -15.51 -29.05 -9.70
CA LYS A 212 -15.61 -30.50 -9.92
C LYS A 212 -16.57 -31.17 -8.94
N TYR A 213 -16.48 -30.80 -7.67
CA TYR A 213 -17.26 -31.40 -6.58
C TYR A 213 -18.51 -30.60 -6.21
N LYS A 214 -18.80 -29.50 -6.93
CA LYS A 214 -19.94 -28.61 -6.68
C LYS A 214 -20.04 -28.17 -5.22
N LEU A 215 -18.89 -27.81 -4.64
CA LEU A 215 -18.79 -27.42 -3.23
C LEU A 215 -19.64 -26.16 -2.98
N LYS A 216 -20.40 -26.14 -1.87
CA LYS A 216 -21.07 -24.94 -1.40
C LYS A 216 -20.03 -24.09 -0.68
N ILE A 217 -19.81 -22.90 -1.20
CA ILE A 217 -18.79 -21.99 -0.71
C ILE A 217 -19.43 -20.66 -0.35
N ASN A 218 -19.19 -20.20 0.88
CA ASN A 218 -19.49 -18.83 1.28
C ASN A 218 -18.43 -17.88 0.73
N THR A 219 -18.84 -16.73 0.19
CA THR A 219 -17.90 -15.75 -0.37
C THR A 219 -18.02 -14.40 0.30
N ILE A 220 -16.90 -13.87 0.77
CA ILE A 220 -16.81 -12.62 1.52
C ILE A 220 -15.89 -11.62 0.81
N ASN A 221 -16.06 -10.33 1.13
CA ASN A 221 -15.32 -9.21 0.54
C ASN A 221 -14.69 -8.27 1.58
N LYS A 222 -14.68 -8.66 2.87
CA LYS A 222 -14.06 -7.91 3.97
C LYS A 222 -12.65 -8.38 4.30
N VAL A 223 -12.14 -9.37 3.59
CA VAL A 223 -10.80 -9.93 3.84
C VAL A 223 -10.03 -9.95 2.54
N ASN A 224 -8.71 -10.00 2.65
CA ASN A 224 -7.81 -10.02 1.50
C ASN A 224 -8.05 -8.84 0.54
N THR A 225 -8.32 -7.67 1.11
CA THR A 225 -8.53 -6.43 0.36
C THR A 225 -7.22 -5.66 0.21
N LEU A 226 -7.05 -4.96 -0.90
CA LEU A 226 -5.88 -4.10 -1.08
C LEU A 226 -5.91 -2.86 -0.15
N PRO A 227 -4.76 -2.32 0.25
CA PRO A 227 -4.65 -1.10 1.04
C PRO A 227 -5.50 0.08 0.54
N ASN A 228 -5.55 0.29 -0.78
CA ASN A 228 -6.32 1.36 -1.41
C ASN A 228 -7.83 1.10 -1.51
N ASN A 229 -8.31 -0.05 -1.04
CA ASN A 229 -9.73 -0.41 -1.01
C ASN A 229 -10.07 -1.19 0.27
N SER A 230 -9.78 -0.57 1.43
CA SER A 230 -9.75 -1.25 2.73
C SER A 230 -10.69 -0.69 3.81
N LYS A 231 -11.64 0.20 3.44
CA LYS A 231 -12.45 0.97 4.39
C LYS A 231 -13.15 0.13 5.46
N ASP A 232 -13.75 -0.99 5.07
CA ASP A 232 -14.53 -1.87 5.95
C ASP A 232 -13.87 -3.26 6.11
N SER A 233 -12.55 -3.30 5.89
CA SER A 233 -11.79 -4.55 5.84
C SER A 233 -11.34 -5.01 7.22
N ILE A 234 -11.45 -6.32 7.44
CA ILE A 234 -10.95 -7.04 8.62
C ILE A 234 -9.54 -7.58 8.36
N LEU A 235 -9.21 -7.89 7.09
CA LEU A 235 -7.89 -8.37 6.70
C LEU A 235 -7.44 -7.68 5.41
N ILE A 236 -6.32 -6.96 5.49
CA ILE A 236 -5.76 -6.20 4.37
C ILE A 236 -4.54 -6.95 3.83
N HIS A 237 -4.48 -7.14 2.51
CA HIS A 237 -3.35 -7.78 1.83
C HIS A 237 -2.47 -6.75 1.14
N ALA A 238 -1.27 -6.54 1.67
CA ALA A 238 -0.32 -5.57 1.16
C ALA A 238 0.65 -6.22 0.16
N GLY A 239 0.13 -6.58 -1.02
CA GLY A 239 0.93 -7.16 -2.09
C GLY A 239 1.95 -6.18 -2.71
N THR A 240 2.93 -6.75 -3.42
CA THR A 240 3.84 -6.03 -4.35
C THR A 240 4.54 -4.80 -3.78
N ASP A 241 4.12 -3.61 -4.22
CA ASP A 241 4.61 -2.27 -3.93
C ASP A 241 3.88 -1.60 -2.77
N MET A 242 2.82 -2.24 -2.25
CA MET A 242 2.04 -1.75 -1.12
C MET A 242 2.41 -2.41 0.21
N LYS A 243 3.43 -3.30 0.24
CA LYS A 243 3.91 -3.98 1.47
C LYS A 243 4.17 -3.01 2.62
N PHE A 244 3.68 -3.31 3.81
CA PHE A 244 3.76 -2.44 4.99
C PHE A 244 5.20 -2.07 5.41
N TRP A 245 6.18 -2.91 5.08
CA TRP A 245 7.59 -2.72 5.39
C TRP A 245 8.43 -2.20 4.22
N SER A 246 7.82 -1.86 3.08
CA SER A 246 8.56 -1.30 1.93
C SER A 246 7.86 -0.11 1.27
N SER A 247 6.55 0.04 1.48
CA SER A 247 5.78 1.21 1.08
C SER A 247 5.72 2.18 2.25
N PHE A 248 6.30 3.38 2.05
CA PHE A 248 6.16 4.44 3.04
C PHE A 248 4.69 4.76 3.30
N ILE A 249 3.87 4.81 2.24
CA ILE A 249 2.43 5.10 2.31
C ILE A 249 1.70 4.06 3.16
N SER A 250 1.94 2.76 2.92
CA SER A 250 1.26 1.73 3.70
C SER A 250 1.74 1.73 5.15
N TYR A 251 3.03 1.96 5.39
CA TYR A 251 3.58 2.02 6.74
C TYR A 251 2.92 3.11 7.59
N ILE A 252 2.70 4.30 7.01
CA ILE A 252 2.04 5.41 7.71
C ILE A 252 0.52 5.26 7.79
N SER A 253 -0.12 4.66 6.80
CA SER A 253 -1.59 4.54 6.77
C SER A 253 -2.11 3.43 7.69
N PHE A 254 -1.30 2.40 7.94
CA PHE A 254 -1.72 1.22 8.69
C PHE A 254 -0.93 1.07 10.00
N GLN A 255 -1.23 1.94 10.96
CA GLN A 255 -0.53 2.02 12.24
C GLN A 255 -0.58 0.72 13.07
N GLU A 256 -1.62 -0.11 12.89
CA GLU A 256 -1.70 -1.41 13.56
C GLU A 256 -0.51 -2.31 13.22
N TRP A 257 -0.04 -2.28 11.96
CA TRP A 257 1.15 -3.03 11.56
C TRP A 257 2.39 -2.54 12.32
N HIS A 258 2.53 -1.22 12.49
CA HIS A 258 3.63 -0.61 13.25
C HIS A 258 3.58 -0.97 14.74
N VAL A 259 2.38 -0.97 15.34
CA VAL A 259 2.19 -1.40 16.73
C VAL A 259 2.62 -2.86 16.91
N ASN A 260 2.18 -3.75 16.02
CA ASN A 260 2.56 -5.16 16.07
C ASN A 260 4.07 -5.34 15.86
N ASN A 261 4.66 -4.57 14.95
CA ASN A 261 6.10 -4.61 14.72
C ASN A 261 6.90 -4.13 15.93
N LYS A 262 6.45 -3.09 16.65
CA LYS A 262 7.07 -2.66 17.91
C LYS A 262 7.04 -3.74 18.98
N VAL A 263 5.91 -4.45 19.12
CA VAL A 263 5.80 -5.58 20.05
C VAL A 263 6.82 -6.67 19.70
N TRP A 264 6.98 -6.98 18.41
CA TRP A 264 8.00 -7.91 17.95
C TRP A 264 9.43 -7.42 18.24
N SER A 265 9.77 -6.19 17.83
CA SER A 265 11.12 -5.63 17.98
C SER A 265 11.56 -5.50 19.44
N ASN A 266 10.69 -5.04 20.34
CA ASN A 266 11.01 -4.85 21.75
C ASN A 266 11.33 -6.17 22.48
N ASN A 267 10.80 -7.29 22.00
CA ASN A 267 11.01 -8.58 22.64
C ASN A 267 12.34 -9.25 22.27
N TYR A 268 13.00 -8.82 21.17
CA TYR A 268 14.15 -9.55 20.62
C TYR A 268 15.29 -8.66 20.10
N ASP A 269 15.32 -7.37 20.46
CA ASP A 269 16.32 -6.38 20.04
C ASP A 269 16.60 -6.33 18.53
N LYS A 270 15.63 -6.76 17.73
CA LYS A 270 15.67 -6.71 16.27
C LYS A 270 14.79 -5.57 15.78
N MET A 271 15.40 -4.41 15.54
CA MET A 271 14.77 -3.43 14.66
C MET A 271 14.86 -3.95 13.23
N ILE A 272 13.69 -4.15 12.59
CA ILE A 272 13.67 -4.32 11.15
C ILE A 272 14.22 -3.03 10.55
N ASN A 273 15.26 -3.15 9.73
CA ASN A 273 15.72 -2.01 8.95
C ASN A 273 14.70 -1.79 7.82
N ILE A 274 13.73 -0.91 8.07
CA ILE A 274 12.67 -0.61 7.11
C ILE A 274 13.25 0.30 6.03
N ASN A 275 13.71 -0.33 4.95
CA ASN A 275 14.12 0.37 3.75
C ASN A 275 12.89 0.60 2.86
N PHE A 276 12.29 1.78 3.00
CA PHE A 276 11.24 2.19 2.08
C PHE A 276 11.79 2.29 0.65
N ARG A 277 10.96 1.91 -0.32
CA ARG A 277 11.27 2.15 -1.72
C ARG A 277 11.43 3.65 -1.95
N GLN A 278 12.19 4.02 -2.97
CA GLN A 278 12.30 5.42 -3.36
C GLN A 278 10.91 5.96 -3.68
N HIS A 279 10.54 7.04 -3.01
CA HIS A 279 9.32 7.78 -3.25
C HIS A 279 9.68 9.18 -3.73
N ASN A 280 8.85 9.75 -4.61
CA ASN A 280 9.05 11.10 -5.13
C ASN A 280 8.68 12.18 -4.10
N LEU A 281 8.01 11.80 -3.01
CA LEU A 281 7.64 12.70 -1.93
C LEU A 281 8.81 12.79 -0.93
N PRO A 282 9.25 14.00 -0.55
CA PRO A 282 10.35 14.19 0.40
C PRO A 282 9.85 14.02 1.85
N ILE A 283 9.17 12.91 2.16
CA ILE A 283 8.63 12.60 3.48
C ILE A 283 9.54 11.60 4.18
N LYS A 284 10.12 11.96 5.32
CA LYS A 284 11.05 11.09 6.08
C LYS A 284 10.39 10.48 7.31
N ASP A 285 9.41 11.15 7.89
CA ASP A 285 8.75 10.72 9.12
C ASP A 285 7.26 11.13 9.18
N GLN A 286 6.62 10.84 10.31
CA GLN A 286 5.21 11.17 10.55
C GLN A 286 4.96 12.69 10.67
N SER A 287 5.95 13.46 11.13
CA SER A 287 5.87 14.92 11.19
C SER A 287 5.86 15.51 9.78
N ASP A 288 6.78 15.09 8.92
CA ASP A 288 6.83 15.48 7.51
C ASP A 288 5.49 15.17 6.81
N LEU A 289 4.93 13.98 7.06
CA LEU A 289 3.65 13.57 6.50
C LEU A 289 2.51 14.50 6.94
N TYR A 290 2.42 14.75 8.25
CA TYR A 290 1.40 15.64 8.80
C TYR A 290 1.49 17.02 8.16
N GLN A 291 2.70 17.59 8.07
CA GLN A 291 2.92 18.89 7.44
C GLN A 291 2.56 18.86 5.95
N PHE A 292 2.86 17.78 5.23
CA PHE A 292 2.48 17.62 3.83
C PHE A 292 0.97 17.57 3.64
N LEU A 293 0.26 16.69 4.35
CA LEU A 293 -1.19 16.54 4.23
C LEU A 293 -1.91 17.83 4.64
N PHE A 294 -1.44 18.47 5.70
CA PHE A 294 -2.01 19.73 6.16
C PHE A 294 -1.80 20.85 5.13
N SER A 295 -0.57 21.00 4.61
CA SER A 295 -0.27 21.99 3.57
C SER A 295 -1.05 21.73 2.29
N TYR A 296 -1.19 20.46 1.91
CA TYR A 296 -1.98 20.04 0.74
C TYR A 296 -3.47 20.37 0.93
N ASN A 297 -4.03 20.09 2.11
CA ASN A 297 -5.42 20.44 2.44
C ASN A 297 -5.67 21.95 2.30
N LEU A 298 -4.74 22.80 2.78
CA LEU A 298 -4.84 24.25 2.63
C LEU A 298 -4.73 24.68 1.17
N PHE A 299 -3.73 24.16 0.46
CA PHE A 299 -3.51 24.45 -0.95
C PHE A 299 -4.70 24.06 -1.82
N TYR A 300 -5.34 22.92 -1.54
CA TYR A 300 -6.46 22.40 -2.31
C TYR A 300 -7.60 23.42 -2.46
N SER A 301 -7.81 24.26 -1.44
CA SER A 301 -8.83 25.33 -1.46
C SER A 301 -8.59 26.41 -2.52
N ILE A 302 -7.33 26.71 -2.86
CA ILE A 302 -6.95 27.76 -3.81
C ILE A 302 -6.43 27.20 -5.15
N TYR A 303 -6.16 25.89 -5.22
CA TYR A 303 -5.52 25.27 -6.37
C TYR A 303 -6.26 25.49 -7.70
N PRO A 304 -7.60 25.30 -7.82
CA PRO A 304 -8.29 25.48 -9.10
C PRO A 304 -8.15 26.92 -9.62
N MET A 305 -8.31 27.89 -8.73
CA MET A 305 -8.18 29.32 -8.99
C MET A 305 -6.76 29.71 -9.42
N LEU A 306 -5.77 29.18 -8.70
CA LEU A 306 -4.35 29.39 -8.99
C LEU A 306 -3.95 28.75 -10.33
N ASN A 307 -4.47 27.56 -10.62
CA ASN A 307 -4.23 26.84 -11.87
C ASN A 307 -4.77 27.63 -13.08
N VAL A 308 -5.94 28.26 -12.95
CA VAL A 308 -6.49 29.16 -13.98
C VAL A 308 -5.58 30.38 -14.19
N LEU A 309 -5.18 31.04 -13.09
CA LEU A 309 -4.30 32.20 -13.16
C LEU A 309 -2.97 31.86 -13.84
N ILE A 310 -2.30 30.79 -13.41
CA ILE A 310 -0.98 30.38 -13.92
C ILE A 310 -1.05 29.92 -15.38
N ASN A 311 -1.96 29.00 -15.72
CA ASN A 311 -1.93 28.34 -17.04
C ASN A 311 -2.61 29.14 -18.15
N TYR A 312 -3.46 30.10 -17.82
CA TYR A 312 -4.19 30.89 -18.81
C TYR A 312 -3.75 32.34 -18.82
N LYS A 313 -3.87 33.05 -17.70
CA LYS A 313 -3.55 34.49 -17.65
C LYS A 313 -2.05 34.77 -17.64
N LEU A 314 -1.28 33.94 -16.92
CA LEU A 314 0.16 34.13 -16.71
C LEU A 314 1.00 33.08 -17.46
N LYS A 315 0.42 32.44 -18.48
CA LYS A 315 1.08 31.40 -19.28
C LYS A 315 2.42 31.86 -19.85
N GLU A 316 2.47 33.14 -20.24
CA GLU A 316 3.65 33.75 -20.84
C GLU A 316 4.88 33.71 -19.93
N TYR A 317 4.69 33.66 -18.60
CA TYR A 317 5.76 33.62 -17.58
C TYR A 317 6.26 32.19 -17.25
N LYS A 318 5.69 31.16 -17.89
CA LYS A 318 6.01 29.73 -17.74
C LYS A 318 6.20 29.30 -16.27
N LEU A 319 5.20 29.62 -15.45
CA LEU A 319 5.22 29.35 -14.02
C LEU A 319 4.91 27.88 -13.71
N TYR A 320 5.49 27.35 -12.64
CA TYR A 320 5.16 26.04 -12.10
C TYR A 320 5.16 26.06 -10.57
N ILE A 321 4.39 25.16 -9.97
CA ILE A 321 4.23 25.03 -8.52
C ILE A 321 5.14 23.92 -8.02
N ASP A 322 5.85 24.19 -6.93
CA ASP A 322 6.67 23.22 -6.20
C ASP A 322 6.21 23.15 -4.74
N PHE A 323 5.96 21.93 -4.27
CA PHE A 323 5.54 21.67 -2.90
C PHE A 323 6.76 21.45 -2.03
N LEU A 324 7.09 22.45 -1.22
CA LEU A 324 8.10 22.30 -0.18
C LEU A 324 7.47 21.69 1.07
N ILE A 325 7.94 20.50 1.45
CA ILE A 325 7.77 19.98 2.80
C ILE A 325 8.93 20.56 3.63
N SER A 326 8.65 21.57 4.44
CA SER A 326 9.63 22.08 5.41
C SER A 326 9.04 22.06 6.81
N ASN A 327 9.82 21.59 7.78
CA ASN A 327 9.42 21.42 9.18
C ASN A 327 8.93 22.69 9.89
N SER A 328 9.10 23.86 9.28
CA SER A 328 8.81 25.15 9.92
C SER A 328 7.80 26.01 9.15
N ARG A 329 7.44 25.69 7.91
CA ARG A 329 6.61 26.57 7.07
C ARG A 329 5.63 25.79 6.21
N ARG A 330 4.35 26.12 6.43
CA ARG A 330 3.21 25.64 5.64
C ARG A 330 3.14 26.49 4.38
N SER A 331 3.88 26.11 3.37
CA SER A 331 3.98 26.94 2.16
C SER A 331 4.21 26.12 0.92
N PHE A 332 3.85 26.68 -0.22
CA PHE A 332 4.30 26.20 -1.52
C PHE A 332 4.96 27.35 -2.27
N ASN A 333 5.81 26.97 -3.22
CA ASN A 333 6.52 27.92 -4.04
C ASN A 333 5.97 27.92 -5.46
N ILE A 334 5.97 29.08 -6.09
CA ILE A 334 5.76 29.27 -7.51
C ILE A 334 7.09 29.75 -8.10
N PHE A 335 7.59 29.01 -9.06
CA PHE A 335 8.80 29.29 -9.80
C PHE A 335 8.46 29.61 -11.25
N SER A 336 9.43 30.15 -11.98
CA SER A 336 9.37 30.27 -13.44
C SER A 336 10.46 29.42 -14.05
N SER A 337 10.10 28.65 -15.09
CA SER A 337 11.09 27.85 -15.84
C SER A 337 12.11 28.71 -16.60
N PHE A 338 11.84 29.99 -16.83
CA PHE A 338 12.84 30.91 -17.39
C PHE A 338 14.01 31.20 -16.45
N LEU A 339 13.79 31.09 -15.14
CA LEU A 339 14.71 31.58 -14.12
C LEU A 339 15.27 30.46 -13.24
N GLY A 340 14.55 29.34 -13.11
CA GLY A 340 14.79 28.38 -12.04
C GLY A 340 14.72 29.04 -10.65
N SER A 341 15.36 28.44 -9.64
CA SER A 341 15.44 28.99 -8.27
C SER A 341 16.47 30.11 -8.08
N LYS A 342 17.01 30.66 -9.18
CA LYS A 342 18.26 31.45 -9.17
C LYS A 342 18.07 32.92 -8.78
N ASN A 343 16.98 33.57 -9.19
CA ASN A 343 16.83 35.03 -9.03
C ASN A 343 15.68 35.42 -8.10
N PHE A 344 14.49 34.86 -8.32
CA PHE A 344 13.37 35.06 -7.42
C PHE A 344 12.38 33.90 -7.49
N TYR A 345 11.60 33.77 -6.43
CA TYR A 345 10.45 32.87 -6.39
C TYR A 345 9.36 33.47 -5.53
N TYR A 346 8.14 32.99 -5.75
CA TYR A 346 6.99 33.40 -4.96
C TYR A 346 6.67 32.30 -3.98
N GLN A 347 6.59 32.62 -2.70
CA GLN A 347 6.21 31.69 -1.66
C GLN A 347 4.86 32.11 -1.09
N ILE A 348 3.92 31.18 -1.05
CA ILE A 348 2.61 31.38 -0.44
C ILE A 348 2.61 30.59 0.86
N GLU A 349 2.59 31.32 1.97
CA GLU A 349 2.68 30.80 3.32
C GLU A 349 1.32 30.92 4.00
N PHE A 350 0.88 29.83 4.64
CA PHE A 350 -0.35 29.80 5.42
C PHE A 350 -0.02 29.89 6.91
N GLU A 351 -0.52 30.93 7.58
CA GLU A 351 -0.44 31.06 9.03
C GLU A 351 -1.78 30.69 9.68
N TYR A 352 -1.68 29.94 10.77
CA TYR A 352 -2.78 29.68 11.71
C TYR A 352 -2.32 30.14 13.09
N GLY A 353 -3.07 31.05 13.69
CA GLY A 353 -2.93 31.36 15.11
C GLY A 353 -3.48 30.23 15.96
N TYR A 354 -2.85 29.93 17.09
CA TYR A 354 -3.45 29.07 18.11
C TYR A 354 -4.76 29.71 18.60
N GLY A 355 -5.89 29.04 18.43
CA GLY A 355 -7.22 29.57 18.77
C GLY A 355 -7.87 30.45 17.70
N GLU A 356 -7.20 30.72 16.58
CA GLU A 356 -7.80 31.42 15.43
C GLU A 356 -8.25 30.40 14.37
N TRP A 357 -9.53 30.44 14.00
CA TRP A 357 -10.11 29.61 12.93
C TRP A 357 -9.84 30.19 11.52
N GLY A 358 -9.01 31.22 11.42
CA GLY A 358 -8.70 31.92 10.17
C GLY A 358 -7.33 31.51 9.63
N THR A 359 -7.29 31.18 8.34
CA THR A 359 -6.03 31.00 7.61
C THR A 359 -5.60 32.36 7.06
N LYS A 360 -4.52 32.95 7.58
CA LYS A 360 -3.88 34.12 6.93
C LYS A 360 -2.96 33.62 5.83
N ILE A 361 -3.02 34.23 4.65
CA ILE A 361 -2.05 33.96 3.59
C ILE A 361 -1.02 35.07 3.58
N TYR A 362 0.26 34.70 3.58
CA TYR A 362 1.33 35.61 3.26
C TYR A 362 1.89 35.26 1.90
N PHE A 363 1.88 36.25 1.03
CA PHE A 363 2.64 36.22 -0.19
C PHE A 363 4.03 36.78 0.09
N ASN A 364 5.04 35.96 -0.15
CA ASN A 364 6.45 36.29 -0.01
C ASN A 364 7.09 36.28 -1.40
N LEU A 365 7.41 37.45 -1.96
CA LEU A 365 8.33 37.54 -3.10
C LEU A 365 9.76 37.50 -2.55
N VAL A 366 10.46 36.40 -2.80
CA VAL A 366 11.84 36.22 -2.38
C VAL A 366 12.76 36.58 -3.53
N LEU A 367 13.59 37.60 -3.32
CA LEU A 367 14.54 38.13 -4.29
C LEU A 367 15.98 37.80 -3.84
N LYS A 368 16.75 37.14 -4.71
CA LYS A 368 18.19 36.84 -4.52
C LYS A 368 19.02 37.78 -5.39
N ASP A 369 20.11 38.31 -4.83
CA ASP A 369 21.09 39.15 -5.55
C ASP A 369 20.45 40.32 -6.35
N PHE A 370 19.37 40.89 -5.82
CA PHE A 370 18.55 41.86 -6.55
C PHE A 370 19.04 43.30 -6.33
N TYR A 371 19.16 44.07 -7.42
CA TYR A 371 19.63 45.46 -7.37
C TYR A 371 18.67 46.36 -6.57
N LYS A 372 19.22 47.14 -5.61
CA LYS A 372 18.46 48.05 -4.73
C LYS A 372 17.57 49.05 -5.48
N GLU A 373 18.00 49.53 -6.65
CA GLU A 373 17.22 50.48 -7.46
C GLU A 373 15.95 49.85 -8.05
N LYS A 374 16.04 48.61 -8.53
CA LYS A 374 14.89 47.87 -9.06
C LYS A 374 13.87 47.52 -7.97
N LEU A 375 14.35 47.20 -6.77
CA LEU A 375 13.51 46.94 -5.61
C LEU A 375 12.61 48.15 -5.28
N LYS A 376 13.13 49.38 -5.43
CA LYS A 376 12.36 50.60 -5.18
C LYS A 376 11.14 50.71 -6.10
N PHE A 377 11.30 50.38 -7.38
CA PHE A 377 10.19 50.41 -8.34
C PHE A 377 9.15 49.32 -8.07
N ILE A 378 9.59 48.12 -7.72
CA ILE A 378 8.70 47.02 -7.32
C ILE A 378 7.86 47.42 -6.10
N LEU A 379 8.48 47.98 -5.06
CA LEU A 379 7.78 48.42 -3.86
C LEU A 379 6.79 49.57 -4.13
N LEU A 380 7.13 50.49 -5.03
CA LEU A 380 6.23 51.58 -5.43
C LEU A 380 4.96 51.05 -6.11
N GLU A 381 5.07 50.08 -7.01
CA GLU A 381 3.91 49.47 -7.67
C GLU A 381 3.07 48.57 -6.73
N MET A 382 3.65 48.13 -5.62
CA MET A 382 2.98 47.27 -4.64
C MET A 382 2.47 48.03 -3.41
N VAL A 383 2.58 49.36 -3.37
CA VAL A 383 2.32 50.15 -2.15
C VAL A 383 0.90 49.95 -1.58
N ASP A 384 -0.09 49.78 -2.46
CA ASP A 384 -1.49 49.59 -2.09
C ASP A 384 -1.73 48.27 -1.33
N PHE A 385 -0.83 47.30 -1.47
CA PHE A 385 -0.88 46.02 -0.77
C PHE A 385 -0.17 46.05 0.58
N LYS A 386 0.33 47.21 1.02
CA LYS A 386 1.03 47.42 2.30
C LYS A 386 2.16 46.40 2.53
N PRO A 387 3.13 46.29 1.61
CA PRO A 387 4.20 45.32 1.71
C PRO A 387 5.12 45.61 2.90
N SER A 388 5.51 44.56 3.60
CA SER A 388 6.61 44.58 4.57
C SER A 388 7.87 44.00 3.92
N THR A 389 9.06 44.48 4.30
CA THR A 389 10.33 44.01 3.73
C THR A 389 11.19 43.40 4.82
N ILE A 390 11.62 42.15 4.62
CA ILE A 390 12.52 41.42 5.52
C ILE A 390 13.84 41.21 4.79
N LYS A 391 14.96 41.67 5.39
CA LYS A 391 16.31 41.50 4.82
C LYS A 391 17.02 40.34 5.50
N LYS A 392 17.53 39.41 4.71
CA LYS A 392 18.46 38.35 5.12
C LYS A 392 19.82 38.56 4.45
N LEU A 393 20.81 37.76 4.81
CA LEU A 393 22.18 37.84 4.28
C LEU A 393 22.24 37.87 2.75
N GLU A 394 21.47 37.01 2.07
CA GLU A 394 21.50 36.86 0.60
C GLU A 394 20.13 37.08 -0.06
N GLU A 395 19.10 37.40 0.72
CA GLU A 395 17.71 37.49 0.25
C GLU A 395 17.01 38.75 0.76
N VAL A 396 16.19 39.34 -0.10
CA VAL A 396 15.17 40.33 0.29
C VAL A 396 13.80 39.70 0.10
N ILE A 397 12.99 39.68 1.15
CA ILE A 397 11.63 39.13 1.12
C ILE A 397 10.66 40.30 1.20
N ILE A 398 9.82 40.46 0.17
CA ILE A 398 8.65 41.35 0.20
C ILE A 398 7.46 40.50 0.64
N ARG A 399 6.96 40.76 1.86
CA ARG A 399 5.87 40.02 2.49
C ARG A 399 4.60 40.84 2.50
N ILE A 400 3.54 40.31 1.91
CA ILE A 400 2.21 40.90 1.82
C ILE A 400 1.22 39.94 2.47
N GLN A 401 0.42 40.42 3.42
CA GLN A 401 -0.67 39.65 4.01
C GLN A 401 -1.92 39.77 3.14
N VAL A 402 -2.59 38.64 2.89
CA VAL A 402 -3.72 38.54 1.99
C VAL A 402 -4.81 37.66 2.59
N ASP A 403 -6.07 38.05 2.41
CA ASP A 403 -7.23 37.25 2.77
C ASP A 403 -7.63 36.29 1.63
N ILE A 404 -8.17 35.11 1.95
CA ILE A 404 -8.47 34.02 0.98
C ILE A 404 -9.74 34.28 0.14
N ASN A 405 -9.87 35.46 -0.45
CA ASN A 405 -11.00 35.80 -1.33
C ASN A 405 -10.53 36.11 -2.77
N GLN A 406 -11.43 36.58 -3.65
CA GLN A 406 -11.06 36.93 -5.04
C GLN A 406 -9.92 37.97 -5.13
N SER A 407 -9.68 38.78 -4.09
CA SER A 407 -8.58 39.73 -4.03
C SER A 407 -7.21 39.05 -4.02
N PHE A 408 -7.12 37.81 -3.53
CA PHE A 408 -5.85 37.05 -3.52
C PHE A 408 -5.27 36.84 -4.91
N LEU A 409 -6.08 36.39 -5.87
CA LEU A 409 -5.60 36.17 -7.24
C LEU A 409 -5.18 37.47 -7.90
N TYR A 410 -5.93 38.55 -7.67
CA TYR A 410 -5.61 39.85 -8.24
C TYR A 410 -4.26 40.37 -7.74
N ILE A 411 -4.02 40.26 -6.42
CA ILE A 411 -2.76 40.65 -5.80
C ILE A 411 -1.62 39.80 -6.37
N LEU A 412 -1.81 38.48 -6.44
CA LEU A 412 -0.82 37.55 -6.99
C LEU A 412 -0.49 37.86 -8.46
N GLU A 413 -1.51 38.07 -9.29
CA GLU A 413 -1.38 38.45 -10.71
C GLU A 413 -0.55 39.72 -10.87
N LYS A 414 -0.93 40.78 -10.13
CA LYS A 414 -0.22 42.06 -10.16
C LYS A 414 1.24 41.91 -9.75
N ILE A 415 1.51 41.18 -8.67
CA ILE A 415 2.87 41.03 -8.19
C ILE A 415 3.73 40.27 -9.19
N ILE A 416 3.21 39.20 -9.80
CA ILE A 416 3.96 38.44 -10.80
C ILE A 416 4.31 39.35 -11.99
N ILE A 417 3.32 40.04 -12.55
CA ILE A 417 3.52 40.94 -13.71
C ILE A 417 4.56 42.03 -13.38
N THR A 418 4.41 42.72 -12.24
CA THR A 418 5.35 43.76 -11.78
C THR A 418 6.76 43.20 -11.62
N THR A 419 6.89 42.02 -11.00
CA THR A 419 8.21 41.41 -10.78
C THR A 419 8.90 41.10 -12.10
N PHE A 420 8.18 40.53 -13.07
CA PHE A 420 8.73 40.26 -14.40
C PHE A 420 9.08 41.54 -15.17
N LYS A 421 8.23 42.56 -15.11
CA LYS A 421 8.46 43.90 -15.71
C LYS A 421 9.79 44.51 -15.28
N TYR A 422 10.16 44.36 -14.00
CA TYR A 422 11.39 44.94 -13.44
C TYR A 422 12.58 43.96 -13.36
N SER A 423 12.31 42.66 -13.50
CA SER A 423 13.36 41.68 -13.76
C SER A 423 14.00 42.02 -15.11
N SER A 424 15.33 41.92 -15.23
CA SER A 424 16.09 42.33 -16.43
C SER A 424 15.80 41.48 -17.68
N PHE A 425 14.74 40.67 -17.68
CA PHE A 425 14.41 39.73 -18.74
C PHE A 425 13.50 40.40 -19.76
N LYS A 426 14.03 40.64 -20.97
CA LYS A 426 13.19 40.82 -22.15
C LYS A 426 12.55 39.46 -22.43
N MET A 427 11.23 39.40 -22.37
CA MET A 427 10.48 38.33 -23.02
C MET A 427 10.78 38.45 -24.52
N GLU A 428 11.62 37.57 -25.05
CA GLU A 428 11.68 37.37 -26.50
C GLU A 428 10.33 36.79 -26.92
N TYR A 429 9.39 37.69 -27.20
CA TYR A 429 8.21 37.37 -27.97
C TYR A 429 8.71 36.90 -29.33
N ASN A 430 8.67 35.59 -29.58
CA ASN A 430 8.53 35.11 -30.94
C ASN A 430 7.21 35.70 -31.46
N GLN A 431 7.31 36.81 -32.17
CA GLN A 431 6.34 37.17 -33.20
C GLN A 431 6.31 35.97 -34.15
N LEU A 432 5.37 35.06 -33.91
CA LEU A 432 4.90 34.20 -34.98
C LEU A 432 3.99 35.08 -35.82
N ASP A 433 4.43 35.24 -37.07
CA ASP A 433 3.73 35.90 -38.15
C ASP A 433 2.25 35.50 -38.22
N ILE A 434 1.46 36.48 -38.67
CA ILE A 434 0.03 36.44 -38.99
C ILE A 434 -0.32 35.27 -39.91
#